data_AF-M9QUA5-F1
#
_entry.id   AF-M9QUA5-F1
#
_cell.length_a   1.000
_cell.length_b   1.000
_cell.length_c   1.000
_cell.angle_alpha   90.00
_cell.angle_beta   90.00
_cell.angle_gamma   90.00
#
_symmetry.space_group_name_H-M   'P 1'
#
loop_
_entity.id
_entity.type
_entity.pdbx_description
1 polymer ?
#
loop_
_entity_poly.entity_id
_entity_poly.type
_entity_poly.pdbx_seq_one_letter_code
_entity_poly.pdbx_strand_id
1 'polypeptide(L)'
;MLLLRAVLLLLVLPTHGQDSVTEEPGGLLPLAKGACTGWLAGIPGHPGHNGTPGRDGRDGTPGEKGEKGDPGLVGPKGDTGETGVTGVEGPRGFPGIPGRKGEPGESAYVHRSASGIPGRKGEPGESAYVHRSAFSVGLESRVTVPNVPIRFTKIFYNLQSHYDGTTGKFHCNIPGLYYFSYHITVYLKDVKVSLYKKDKAILFTYDQYQEKNVDQASGSVLLHLEVGDQVWLQVYGDGNSYGLYADNVHDSTFTGFLLYHDTN
;
A
#
# COMPACT_ATOMS: atom_id res chain seq x y z
N MET A 1 89.31 36.67 2.54
CA MET A 1 88.84 35.36 2.07
C MET A 1 88.17 35.54 0.71
N LEU A 2 88.83 34.99 -0.34
CA LEU A 2 88.40 34.62 -1.70
C LEU A 2 87.15 35.31 -2.34
N LEU A 3 87.34 36.13 -3.40
CA LEU A 3 87.22 35.80 -4.85
C LEU A 3 85.77 35.53 -5.28
N LEU A 4 84.99 36.44 -5.86
CA LEU A 4 85.07 37.20 -7.12
C LEU A 4 85.14 36.37 -8.43
N ARG A 5 84.02 36.43 -9.17
CA ARG A 5 83.78 36.23 -10.63
C ARG A 5 83.79 34.80 -11.21
N ALA A 6 82.70 34.45 -11.91
CA ALA A 6 82.74 34.22 -13.37
C ALA A 6 81.33 34.16 -13.98
N VAL A 7 81.13 34.99 -15.01
CA VAL A 7 80.08 34.91 -16.03
C VAL A 7 80.63 34.04 -17.16
N LEU A 8 79.85 33.10 -17.71
CA LEU A 8 79.97 32.74 -19.13
C LEU A 8 78.71 32.04 -19.68
N LEU A 9 78.20 32.61 -20.77
CA LEU A 9 77.15 32.13 -21.65
C LEU A 9 77.82 31.27 -22.75
N LEU A 10 77.23 30.14 -23.18
CA LEU A 10 77.24 29.67 -24.59
C LEU A 10 76.38 28.42 -24.84
N LEU A 11 75.64 28.50 -25.95
CA LEU A 11 74.74 27.52 -26.60
C LEU A 11 75.46 26.26 -27.09
N VAL A 12 74.70 25.15 -27.31
CA VAL A 12 74.65 24.29 -28.52
C VAL A 12 73.58 23.16 -28.34
N LEU A 13 72.65 23.02 -29.30
CA LEU A 13 71.72 21.89 -29.58
C LEU A 13 72.40 20.88 -30.56
N PRO A 14 71.81 19.77 -31.08
CA PRO A 14 70.74 18.84 -30.65
C PRO A 14 71.17 17.34 -30.73
N THR A 15 70.36 16.39 -30.27
CA THR A 15 70.39 15.00 -30.79
C THR A 15 69.01 14.39 -30.94
N HIS A 16 68.79 13.80 -32.12
CA HIS A 16 67.65 13.00 -32.57
C HIS A 16 67.25 11.86 -31.63
N GLY A 17 65.96 11.56 -31.62
CA GLY A 17 65.37 10.30 -31.16
C GLY A 17 63.92 10.22 -31.64
N GLN A 18 63.73 9.74 -32.87
CA GLN A 18 62.43 9.34 -33.44
C GLN A 18 61.87 8.16 -32.65
N ASP A 19 60.55 8.16 -32.43
CA ASP A 19 59.74 6.97 -32.67
C ASP A 19 58.31 7.38 -33.03
N SER A 20 57.85 6.78 -34.12
CA SER A 20 56.62 7.05 -34.88
C SER A 20 55.69 5.84 -34.77
N VAL A 21 54.43 6.04 -34.37
CA VAL A 21 53.32 5.08 -34.57
C VAL A 21 52.02 5.89 -34.73
N THR A 22 51.72 6.35 -35.95
CA THR A 22 50.66 5.85 -36.85
C THR A 22 49.21 6.04 -36.35
N GLU A 23 48.54 7.04 -36.93
CA GLU A 23 47.09 7.07 -37.16
C GLU A 23 46.67 6.06 -38.26
N GLU A 24 45.34 5.96 -38.46
CA GLU A 24 44.54 5.25 -39.48
C GLU A 24 43.76 4.01 -38.95
N PRO A 25 42.61 3.60 -39.55
CA PRO A 25 41.37 4.35 -39.72
C PRO A 25 40.09 3.53 -39.42
N GLY A 26 38.95 4.24 -39.41
CA GLY A 26 37.63 3.80 -39.90
C GLY A 26 37.17 2.34 -39.75
N GLY A 27 36.26 2.11 -38.80
CA GLY A 27 35.35 0.97 -38.79
C GLY A 27 33.95 1.40 -38.38
N LEU A 28 33.07 1.67 -39.35
CA LEU A 28 31.63 1.81 -39.14
C LEU A 28 31.05 0.46 -38.70
N LEU A 29 30.44 0.41 -37.52
CA LEU A 29 29.43 -0.58 -37.15
C LEU A 29 28.11 0.16 -36.94
N PRO A 30 26.99 -0.29 -37.54
CA PRO A 30 25.73 0.43 -37.43
C PRO A 30 25.17 0.29 -36.01
N LEU A 31 24.97 1.42 -35.34
CA LEU A 31 24.18 1.50 -34.11
C LEU A 31 22.76 1.03 -34.46
N ALA A 32 22.40 -0.17 -33.98
CA ALA A 32 21.03 -0.64 -34.04
C ALA A 32 20.15 0.36 -33.27
N LYS A 33 19.30 1.08 -34.00
CA LYS A 33 18.14 1.77 -33.44
C LYS A 33 17.21 0.73 -32.84
N GLY A 34 17.37 0.46 -31.55
CA GLY A 34 16.47 -0.37 -30.75
C GLY A 34 16.11 0.40 -29.49
N ALA A 35 14.85 0.81 -29.38
CA ALA A 35 14.31 1.57 -28.28
C ALA A 35 14.45 0.81 -26.94
N CYS A 36 15.14 1.40 -25.97
CA CYS A 36 15.16 0.93 -24.58
C CYS A 36 14.05 1.59 -23.73
N THR A 37 12.85 1.80 -24.28
CA THR A 37 11.72 2.40 -23.55
C THR A 37 10.79 1.37 -22.90
N GLY A 38 11.24 0.13 -22.68
CA GLY A 38 10.37 -0.98 -22.27
C GLY A 38 10.49 -1.50 -20.83
N TRP A 39 11.45 -1.05 -20.01
CA TRP A 39 11.81 -1.79 -18.78
C TRP A 39 11.56 -1.06 -17.44
N LEU A 40 10.76 0.01 -17.40
CA LEU A 40 10.40 0.69 -16.15
C LEU A 40 8.90 0.63 -15.80
N ALA A 41 8.15 -0.33 -16.36
CA ALA A 41 6.83 -0.64 -15.82
C ALA A 41 7.03 -1.35 -14.47
N GLY A 42 6.78 -0.64 -13.36
CA GLY A 42 6.80 -1.21 -12.01
C GLY A 42 5.89 -2.44 -11.93
N ILE A 43 6.32 -3.45 -11.18
CA ILE A 43 5.57 -4.69 -10.95
C ILE A 43 4.18 -4.30 -10.43
N PRO A 44 3.08 -4.71 -11.09
CA PRO A 44 1.73 -4.44 -10.59
C PRO A 44 1.59 -4.94 -9.15
N GLY A 45 1.04 -4.08 -8.27
CA GLY A 45 0.83 -4.44 -6.87
C GLY A 45 0.01 -5.73 -6.76
N HIS A 46 0.34 -6.57 -5.78
CA HIS A 46 -0.38 -7.82 -5.55
C HIS A 46 -1.88 -7.54 -5.35
N PRO A 47 -2.77 -8.37 -5.95
CA PRO A 47 -4.20 -8.26 -5.71
C PRO A 47 -4.50 -8.27 -4.20
N GLY A 48 -5.41 -7.39 -3.76
CA GLY A 48 -5.81 -7.33 -2.35
C GLY A 48 -6.32 -8.68 -1.86
N HIS A 49 -6.08 -8.99 -0.58
CA HIS A 49 -6.57 -10.21 0.04
C HIS A 49 -8.10 -10.28 -0.02
N ASN A 50 -8.64 -11.47 -0.28
CA ASN A 50 -10.08 -11.71 -0.29
C ASN A 50 -10.68 -11.30 1.07
N GLY A 51 -11.83 -10.63 1.02
CA GLY A 51 -12.61 -10.33 2.24
C GLY A 51 -13.00 -11.61 2.97
N THR A 52 -13.05 -11.54 4.31
CA THR A 52 -13.47 -12.67 5.14
C THR A 52 -14.91 -13.09 4.81
N PRO A 53 -15.24 -14.39 4.85
CA PRO A 53 -16.62 -14.85 4.67
C PRO A 53 -17.54 -14.16 5.67
N GLY A 54 -18.75 -13.80 5.23
CA GLY A 54 -19.77 -13.25 6.12
C GLY A 54 -20.14 -14.27 7.20
N ARG A 55 -20.56 -13.77 8.37
CA ARG A 55 -21.09 -14.64 9.44
C ARG A 55 -22.31 -15.42 8.95
N ASP A 56 -22.41 -16.67 9.39
CA ASP A 56 -23.56 -17.51 9.12
C ASP A 56 -24.86 -16.85 9.61
N GLY A 57 -25.94 -17.03 8.85
CA GLY A 57 -27.26 -16.55 9.23
C GLY A 57 -27.72 -17.20 10.54
N ARG A 58 -28.48 -16.46 11.36
CA ARG A 58 -29.09 -17.03 12.56
C ARG A 58 -30.11 -18.09 12.16
N ASP A 59 -30.11 -19.23 12.83
CA ASP A 59 -31.10 -20.28 12.62
C ASP A 59 -32.53 -19.75 12.82
N GLY A 60 -33.44 -20.21 11.97
CA GLY A 60 -34.86 -19.86 12.09
C GLY A 60 -35.46 -20.38 13.38
N THR A 61 -36.36 -19.62 13.99
CA THR A 61 -37.08 -20.04 15.20
C THR A 61 -37.94 -21.28 14.91
N PRO A 62 -37.98 -22.29 15.81
CA PRO A 62 -38.85 -23.45 15.65
C PRO A 62 -40.32 -23.04 15.47
N GLY A 63 -41.02 -23.70 14.55
CA GLY A 63 -42.45 -23.45 14.33
C GLY A 63 -43.30 -23.78 15.56
N GLU A 64 -44.43 -23.08 15.70
CA GLU A 64 -45.35 -23.29 16.81
C GLU A 64 -45.95 -24.71 16.79
N LYS A 65 -46.14 -25.28 17.98
CA LYS A 65 -46.68 -26.63 18.16
C LYS A 65 -48.17 -26.62 17.80
N GLY A 66 -48.58 -27.51 16.90
CA GLY A 66 -49.99 -27.65 16.51
C GLY A 66 -50.90 -27.97 17.70
N GLU A 67 -52.13 -27.46 17.64
CA GLU A 67 -53.14 -27.63 18.69
C GLU A 67 -53.54 -29.12 18.86
N LYS A 68 -53.80 -29.51 20.12
CA LYS A 68 -54.15 -30.89 20.48
C LYS A 68 -55.60 -31.17 20.04
N GLY A 69 -55.82 -32.21 19.25
CA GLY A 69 -57.16 -32.62 18.83
C GLY A 69 -58.06 -33.00 20.01
N ASP A 70 -59.35 -32.70 19.87
CA ASP A 70 -60.36 -32.91 20.91
C ASP A 70 -60.52 -34.39 21.29
N PRO A 71 -60.83 -34.72 22.56
CA PRO A 71 -61.05 -36.10 22.99
C PRO A 71 -62.29 -36.72 22.32
N GLY A 72 -62.16 -37.97 21.86
CA GLY A 72 -63.27 -38.75 21.32
C GLY A 72 -64.36 -39.05 22.37
N LEU A 73 -65.60 -39.17 21.91
CA LEU A 73 -66.79 -39.43 22.74
C LEU A 73 -66.73 -40.81 23.42
N VAL A 74 -67.19 -40.87 24.67
CA VAL A 74 -67.23 -42.08 25.51
C VAL A 74 -68.31 -43.04 25.01
N GLY A 75 -67.93 -44.29 24.73
CA GLY A 75 -68.86 -45.36 24.33
C GLY A 75 -69.70 -45.89 25.50
N PRO A 76 -70.92 -46.39 25.26
CA PRO A 76 -71.82 -46.87 26.31
C PRO A 76 -71.35 -48.21 26.93
N LYS A 77 -71.70 -48.40 28.21
CA LYS A 77 -71.35 -49.55 29.06
C LYS A 77 -72.12 -50.82 28.63
N GLY A 78 -71.44 -51.95 28.54
CA GLY A 78 -72.06 -53.27 28.31
C GLY A 78 -72.33 -54.04 29.61
N ASP A 79 -73.40 -54.83 29.62
CA ASP A 79 -73.92 -55.63 30.74
C ASP A 79 -73.36 -57.08 30.77
N THR A 80 -73.49 -57.76 31.92
CA THR A 80 -72.84 -59.04 32.26
C THR A 80 -73.77 -60.27 32.13
N GLY A 81 -73.23 -61.41 31.68
CA GLY A 81 -73.70 -62.81 31.92
C GLY A 81 -73.19 -63.78 30.83
N GLU A 82 -73.10 -65.11 30.94
CA GLU A 82 -72.93 -66.17 31.97
C GLU A 82 -72.35 -67.44 31.23
N THR A 83 -71.90 -68.49 31.93
CA THR A 83 -71.04 -69.60 31.40
C THR A 83 -71.75 -70.90 30.97
N GLY A 84 -71.31 -71.50 29.83
CA GLY A 84 -71.28 -72.95 29.45
C GLY A 84 -72.43 -73.51 28.57
N VAL A 85 -72.32 -74.49 27.65
CA VAL A 85 -71.28 -75.48 27.21
C VAL A 85 -71.55 -75.94 25.74
N THR A 86 -70.47 -76.38 25.07
CA THR A 86 -70.20 -77.04 23.76
C THR A 86 -71.31 -77.57 22.82
N GLY A 87 -71.14 -77.24 21.52
CA GLY A 87 -71.43 -78.08 20.36
C GLY A 87 -70.45 -77.76 19.22
N VAL A 88 -69.84 -78.78 18.60
CA VAL A 88 -68.80 -78.63 17.57
C VAL A 88 -69.47 -78.45 16.20
N GLU A 89 -69.27 -77.30 15.57
CA GLU A 89 -69.78 -76.97 14.23
C GLU A 89 -68.63 -76.86 13.22
N GLY A 90 -68.88 -77.29 11.98
CA GLY A 90 -67.86 -77.61 10.98
C GLY A 90 -66.92 -76.46 10.57
N PRO A 91 -65.80 -76.76 9.90
CA PRO A 91 -64.80 -75.75 9.56
C PRO A 91 -65.43 -74.67 8.66
N ARG A 92 -65.42 -73.44 9.17
CA ARG A 92 -65.79 -72.23 8.43
C ARG A 92 -64.81 -72.05 7.26
N GLY A 93 -65.34 -71.80 6.06
CA GLY A 93 -64.54 -71.59 4.86
C GLY A 93 -63.47 -70.50 5.03
N PHE A 94 -62.37 -70.63 4.29
CA PHE A 94 -61.24 -69.71 4.32
C PHE A 94 -61.70 -68.25 4.17
N PRO A 95 -61.09 -67.29 4.89
CA PRO A 95 -61.35 -65.87 4.68
C PRO A 95 -61.10 -65.50 3.21
N GLY A 96 -61.97 -64.66 2.65
CA GLY A 96 -61.70 -64.05 1.35
C GLY A 96 -60.39 -63.28 1.37
N ILE A 97 -59.68 -63.28 0.25
CA ILE A 97 -58.42 -62.55 0.06
C ILE A 97 -58.66 -61.08 0.46
N PRO A 98 -57.80 -60.47 1.30
CA PRO A 98 -57.90 -59.05 1.61
C PRO A 98 -57.98 -58.24 0.32
N GLY A 99 -58.92 -57.29 0.24
CA GLY A 99 -59.00 -56.37 -0.90
C GLY A 99 -57.65 -55.69 -1.11
N ARG A 100 -57.26 -55.50 -2.37
CA ARG A 100 -56.03 -54.76 -2.70
C ARG A 100 -56.05 -53.43 -1.95
N LYS A 101 -54.96 -53.12 -1.25
CA LYS A 101 -54.71 -51.79 -0.67
C LYS A 101 -55.02 -50.75 -1.76
N GLY A 102 -55.87 -49.77 -1.45
CA GLY A 102 -56.11 -48.64 -2.35
C GLY A 102 -54.78 -48.06 -2.79
N GLU A 103 -54.66 -47.73 -4.07
CA GLU A 103 -53.47 -47.07 -4.59
C GLU A 103 -53.16 -45.85 -3.71
N PRO A 104 -51.87 -45.58 -3.39
CA PRO A 104 -51.51 -44.34 -2.74
C PRO A 104 -52.17 -43.21 -3.51
N GLY A 105 -52.99 -42.39 -2.84
CA GLY A 105 -53.58 -41.22 -3.47
C GLY A 105 -52.46 -40.50 -4.20
N GLU A 106 -52.69 -40.21 -5.49
CA GLU A 106 -51.78 -39.46 -6.33
C GLU A 106 -51.17 -38.38 -5.44
N SER A 107 -49.86 -38.45 -5.25
CA SER A 107 -49.15 -37.27 -4.81
C SER A 107 -49.48 -36.27 -5.89
N ALA A 108 -50.48 -35.42 -5.65
CA ALA A 108 -50.56 -34.13 -6.28
C ALA A 108 -49.11 -33.66 -6.26
N TYR A 109 -48.56 -33.46 -7.44
CA TYR A 109 -47.29 -32.80 -7.60
C TYR A 109 -47.45 -31.53 -6.79
N VAL A 110 -47.02 -31.59 -5.52
CA VAL A 110 -46.79 -30.42 -4.72
C VAL A 110 -45.75 -29.79 -5.60
N HIS A 111 -46.17 -28.77 -6.35
CA HIS A 111 -45.29 -27.73 -6.80
C HIS A 111 -44.46 -27.49 -5.57
N ARG A 112 -43.24 -28.06 -5.56
CA ARG A 112 -42.21 -27.77 -4.60
C ARG A 112 -42.09 -26.27 -4.80
N SER A 113 -42.88 -25.53 -4.03
CA SER A 113 -42.99 -24.09 -4.15
C SER A 113 -41.56 -23.70 -3.96
N ALA A 114 -40.96 -23.26 -5.06
CA ALA A 114 -39.53 -23.11 -5.21
C ALA A 114 -39.08 -22.44 -3.92
N SER A 115 -38.31 -23.16 -3.08
CA SER A 115 -37.73 -22.60 -1.88
C SER A 115 -37.15 -21.27 -2.34
N GLY A 116 -37.73 -20.16 -1.82
CA GLY A 116 -37.54 -18.85 -2.41
C GLY A 116 -36.07 -18.65 -2.70
N ILE A 117 -35.75 -18.26 -3.94
CA ILE A 117 -34.37 -17.96 -4.34
C ILE A 117 -33.70 -17.20 -3.20
N PRO A 118 -32.60 -17.73 -2.60
CA PRO A 118 -31.91 -17.04 -1.54
C PRO A 118 -31.70 -15.59 -1.96
N GLY A 119 -32.08 -14.65 -1.08
CA GLY A 119 -31.92 -13.23 -1.36
C GLY A 119 -30.51 -12.97 -1.87
N ARG A 120 -30.39 -12.18 -2.95
CA ARG A 120 -29.07 -11.88 -3.51
C ARG A 120 -28.17 -11.40 -2.37
N LYS A 121 -26.98 -12.00 -2.27
CA LYS A 121 -25.94 -11.55 -1.34
C LYS A 121 -25.83 -10.03 -1.49
N GLY A 122 -25.94 -9.32 -0.37
CA GLY A 122 -25.77 -7.86 -0.36
C GLY A 122 -24.46 -7.49 -1.03
N GLU A 123 -24.44 -6.36 -1.74
CA GLU A 123 -23.21 -5.89 -2.34
C GLU A 123 -22.13 -5.74 -1.25
N PRO A 124 -20.85 -6.04 -1.56
CA PRO A 124 -19.76 -5.77 -0.65
C PRO A 124 -19.89 -4.32 -0.12
N GLY A 125 -19.76 -4.14 1.19
CA GLY A 125 -19.77 -2.80 1.77
C GLY A 125 -18.73 -1.92 1.07
N GLU A 126 -19.09 -0.67 0.81
CA GLU A 126 -18.20 0.32 0.21
C GLU A 126 -16.89 0.35 1.02
N SER A 127 -15.74 0.22 0.35
CA SER A 127 -14.46 0.18 1.04
C SER A 127 -14.26 1.46 1.86
N ALA A 128 -13.69 1.34 3.06
CA ALA A 128 -13.38 2.51 3.88
C ALA A 128 -12.54 3.49 3.04
N TYR A 129 -12.98 4.75 2.98
CA TYR A 129 -12.28 5.77 2.21
C TYR A 129 -10.86 5.92 2.75
N VAL A 130 -9.86 5.68 1.91
CA VAL A 130 -8.45 5.77 2.30
C VAL A 130 -7.94 7.17 2.01
N HIS A 131 -7.77 7.96 3.07
CA HIS A 131 -7.09 9.25 2.99
C HIS A 131 -5.63 9.05 2.56
N ARG A 132 -5.23 9.71 1.47
CA ARG A 132 -3.86 9.68 0.97
C ARG A 132 -3.34 11.11 0.84
N SER A 133 -2.19 11.36 1.41
CA SER A 133 -1.44 12.60 1.28
C SER A 133 0.01 12.24 1.55
N ALA A 134 0.80 12.09 0.50
CA ALA A 134 2.19 11.70 0.61
C ALA A 134 3.03 12.26 -0.55
N PHE A 135 4.31 12.47 -0.27
CA PHE A 135 5.32 12.79 -1.28
C PHE A 135 6.65 12.16 -0.89
N SER A 136 7.46 11.85 -1.90
CA SER A 136 8.85 11.47 -1.75
C SER A 136 9.62 12.04 -2.93
N VAL A 137 10.63 12.85 -2.64
CA VAL A 137 11.35 13.65 -3.62
C VAL A 137 12.84 13.62 -3.35
N GLY A 138 13.63 13.81 -4.41
CA GLY A 138 15.08 13.83 -4.38
C GLY A 138 15.65 15.10 -5.02
N LEU A 139 16.89 15.40 -4.67
CA LEU A 139 17.64 16.51 -5.22
C LEU A 139 18.28 16.07 -6.55
N GLU A 140 18.18 16.89 -7.60
CA GLU A 140 18.85 16.61 -8.90
C GLU A 140 20.08 17.50 -9.11
N SER A 141 20.07 18.69 -8.53
CA SER A 141 21.14 19.68 -8.66
C SER A 141 21.49 20.28 -7.32
N ARG A 142 22.76 20.65 -7.14
CA ARG A 142 23.25 21.29 -5.91
C ARG A 142 22.43 22.53 -5.57
N VAL A 143 22.16 22.73 -4.28
CA VAL A 143 21.49 23.93 -3.76
C VAL A 143 22.41 25.13 -3.89
N THR A 144 21.93 26.21 -4.50
CA THR A 144 22.73 27.41 -4.81
C THR A 144 22.41 28.62 -3.93
N VAL A 145 21.27 28.63 -3.24
CA VAL A 145 20.78 29.78 -2.47
C VAL A 145 20.49 29.34 -1.02
N PRO A 146 21.11 29.97 0.00
CA PRO A 146 20.80 29.70 1.40
C PRO A 146 19.49 30.37 1.84
N ASN A 147 18.91 29.92 2.95
CA ASN A 147 17.71 30.51 3.57
C ASN A 147 16.46 30.56 2.67
N VAL A 148 16.43 29.75 1.61
CA VAL A 148 15.23 29.50 0.80
C VAL A 148 14.89 28.01 0.87
N PRO A 149 13.61 27.63 0.68
CA PRO A 149 13.23 26.23 0.61
C PRO A 149 14.05 25.46 -0.43
N ILE A 150 14.54 24.28 -0.03
CA ILE A 150 15.24 23.38 -0.94
C ILE A 150 14.22 22.79 -1.90
N ARG A 151 14.49 22.97 -3.19
CA ARG A 151 13.65 22.46 -4.27
C ARG A 151 14.13 21.08 -4.68
N PHE A 152 13.39 20.05 -4.27
CA PHE A 152 13.62 18.67 -4.68
C PHE A 152 12.80 18.39 -5.94
N THR A 153 13.47 18.21 -7.07
CA THR A 153 12.84 18.10 -8.39
C THR A 153 12.73 16.66 -8.89
N LYS A 154 13.52 15.72 -8.35
CA LYS A 154 13.41 14.29 -8.65
C LYS A 154 12.16 13.74 -7.96
N ILE A 155 11.09 13.48 -8.70
CA ILE A 155 9.84 12.98 -8.10
C ILE A 155 9.86 11.45 -8.03
N PHE A 156 9.95 10.89 -6.81
CA PHE A 156 9.74 9.45 -6.59
C PHE A 156 8.26 9.14 -6.42
N TYR A 157 7.54 9.97 -5.65
CA TYR A 157 6.10 9.89 -5.44
C TYR A 157 5.53 11.27 -5.18
N ASN A 158 4.46 11.64 -5.89
CA ASN A 158 3.69 12.86 -5.62
C ASN A 158 2.28 12.78 -6.24
N LEU A 159 1.60 11.64 -6.10
CA LEU A 159 0.36 11.36 -6.82
C LEU A 159 -0.75 12.38 -6.51
N GLN A 160 -0.83 12.86 -5.27
CA GLN A 160 -1.82 13.87 -4.86
C GLN A 160 -1.43 15.30 -5.23
N SER A 161 -0.21 15.52 -5.71
CA SER A 161 0.33 16.86 -6.02
C SER A 161 0.27 17.83 -4.83
N HIS A 162 0.40 17.31 -3.60
CA HIS A 162 0.46 18.12 -2.38
C HIS A 162 1.87 18.69 -2.13
N TYR A 163 2.90 18.07 -2.70
CA TYR A 163 4.23 18.68 -2.79
C TYR A 163 4.35 19.51 -4.06
N ASP A 164 4.80 20.75 -3.93
CA ASP A 164 5.06 21.65 -5.04
C ASP A 164 6.56 21.75 -5.31
N GLY A 165 7.01 21.13 -6.42
CA GLY A 165 8.41 21.16 -6.84
C GLY A 165 8.91 22.52 -7.33
N THR A 166 8.02 23.47 -7.61
CA THR A 166 8.42 24.84 -7.96
C THR A 166 8.85 25.63 -6.74
N THR A 167 8.20 25.41 -5.59
CA THR A 167 8.50 26.11 -4.34
C THR A 167 9.31 25.28 -3.34
N GLY A 168 9.34 23.96 -3.49
CA GLY A 168 9.98 23.05 -2.53
C GLY A 168 9.13 22.74 -1.29
N LYS A 169 7.84 23.12 -1.30
CA LYS A 169 6.95 23.07 -0.13
C LYS A 169 5.89 21.99 -0.26
N PHE A 170 5.66 21.27 0.83
CA PHE A 170 4.47 20.45 1.02
C PHE A 170 3.32 21.29 1.57
N HIS A 171 2.12 21.11 1.03
CA HIS A 171 0.88 21.74 1.45
C HIS A 171 -0.04 20.71 2.10
N CYS A 172 -0.52 21.00 3.30
CA CYS A 172 -1.46 20.14 3.99
C CYS A 172 -2.88 20.36 3.47
N ASN A 173 -3.47 19.32 2.88
CA ASN A 173 -4.86 19.31 2.40
C ASN A 173 -5.79 18.49 3.30
N ILE A 174 -5.23 17.62 4.15
CA ILE A 174 -5.98 16.73 5.05
C ILE A 174 -5.41 16.94 6.46
N PRO A 175 -6.19 17.41 7.44
CA PRO A 175 -5.70 17.62 8.79
C PRO A 175 -5.38 16.29 9.46
N GLY A 176 -4.32 16.26 10.26
CA GLY A 176 -3.91 15.06 10.96
C GLY A 176 -2.43 14.99 11.30
N LEU A 177 -2.00 13.81 11.75
CA LEU A 177 -0.62 13.50 12.09
C LEU A 177 0.16 13.06 10.85
N TYR A 178 1.25 13.77 10.54
CA TYR A 178 2.16 13.49 9.44
C TYR A 178 3.52 13.05 9.95
N TYR A 179 4.15 12.11 9.25
CA TYR A 179 5.55 11.77 9.42
C TYR A 179 6.38 12.40 8.30
N PHE A 180 7.47 13.06 8.67
CA PHE A 180 8.45 13.61 7.74
C PHE A 180 9.81 12.99 7.99
N SER A 181 10.56 12.69 6.93
CA SER A 181 11.92 12.16 7.00
C SER A 181 12.75 12.71 5.84
N TYR A 182 14.01 13.03 6.11
CA TYR A 182 14.98 13.39 5.07
C TYR A 182 16.31 12.70 5.31
N HIS A 183 17.01 12.45 4.20
CA HIS A 183 18.34 11.84 4.17
C HIS A 183 19.20 12.66 3.21
N ILE A 184 20.37 13.09 3.64
CA ILE A 184 21.20 14.05 2.92
C ILE A 184 22.60 13.48 2.79
N THR A 185 23.08 13.45 1.55
CA THR A 185 24.49 13.21 1.27
C THR A 185 25.29 14.49 1.52
N VAL A 186 26.27 14.40 2.42
CA VAL A 186 27.11 15.53 2.87
C VAL A 186 28.45 15.48 2.13
N TYR A 187 28.73 16.49 1.30
CA TYR A 187 29.95 16.51 0.49
C TYR A 187 30.49 17.93 0.21
N LEU A 188 31.82 18.07 0.27
CA LEU A 188 32.64 19.29 0.11
C LEU A 188 32.51 20.35 1.20
N LYS A 189 31.38 20.44 1.88
CA LYS A 189 31.10 21.44 2.93
C LYS A 189 30.19 20.85 4.00
N ASP A 190 30.19 21.50 5.17
CA ASP A 190 29.24 21.21 6.24
C ASP A 190 27.80 21.41 5.75
N VAL A 191 26.88 20.67 6.36
CA VAL A 191 25.45 20.79 6.12
C VAL A 191 24.77 21.21 7.41
N LYS A 192 23.95 22.26 7.33
CA LYS A 192 22.99 22.60 8.37
C LYS A 192 21.64 22.83 7.74
N VAL A 193 20.70 21.94 8.00
CA VAL A 193 19.32 22.06 7.51
C VAL A 193 18.36 22.18 8.66
N SER A 194 17.21 22.78 8.36
CA SER A 194 16.08 22.77 9.27
C SER A 194 14.78 22.49 8.55
N LEU A 195 13.93 21.70 9.21
CA LEU A 195 12.56 21.45 8.80
C LEU A 195 11.66 22.56 9.36
N TYR A 196 10.88 23.19 8.49
CA TYR A 196 10.00 24.30 8.83
C TYR A 196 8.53 23.88 8.79
N LYS A 197 7.73 24.45 9.69
CA LYS A 197 6.26 24.43 9.67
C LYS A 197 5.76 25.87 9.85
N LYS A 198 4.95 26.41 8.94
CA LYS A 198 4.42 27.79 9.01
C LYS A 198 5.48 28.84 9.39
N ASP A 199 6.61 28.83 8.69
CA ASP A 199 7.75 29.76 8.90
C ASP A 199 8.52 29.59 10.21
N LYS A 200 8.17 28.62 11.05
CA LYS A 200 8.94 28.26 12.25
C LYS A 200 9.83 27.05 11.99
N ALA A 201 11.12 27.18 12.32
CA ALA A 201 12.04 26.05 12.38
C ALA A 201 11.63 25.07 13.51
N ILE A 202 11.45 23.80 13.17
CA ILE A 202 10.95 22.76 14.07
C ILE A 202 12.04 21.75 14.44
N LEU A 203 12.84 21.33 13.46
CA LEU A 203 13.92 20.36 13.63
C LEU A 203 15.18 20.90 12.98
N PHE A 204 16.33 20.67 13.60
CA PHE A 204 17.64 21.03 13.06
C PHE A 204 18.49 19.77 12.93
N THR A 205 19.15 19.63 11.78
CA THR A 205 20.19 18.60 11.58
C THR A 205 21.46 19.31 11.13
N TYR A 206 22.55 18.99 11.79
CA TYR A 206 23.88 19.51 11.49
C TYR A 206 24.84 18.34 11.32
N ASP A 207 25.65 18.42 10.28
CA ASP A 207 26.67 17.42 9.98
C ASP A 207 27.91 18.11 9.39
N GLN A 208 29.09 17.66 9.82
CA GLN A 208 30.37 18.25 9.47
C GLN A 208 31.05 17.44 8.37
N TYR A 209 31.47 18.12 7.32
CA TYR A 209 32.26 17.48 6.27
C TYR A 209 33.75 17.50 6.64
N GLN A 210 34.40 16.35 6.48
CA GLN A 210 35.85 16.25 6.48
C GLN A 210 36.36 15.89 5.09
N GLU A 211 37.53 16.39 4.72
CA GLU A 211 38.09 16.16 3.39
C GLU A 211 38.20 14.67 3.08
N LYS A 212 37.66 14.25 1.92
CA LYS A 212 37.58 12.85 1.46
C LYS A 212 36.71 11.93 2.34
N ASN A 213 35.89 12.49 3.22
CA ASN A 213 34.93 11.74 4.04
C ASN A 213 33.50 12.17 3.70
N VAL A 214 32.84 11.45 2.78
CA VAL A 214 31.42 11.66 2.47
C VAL A 214 30.60 11.13 3.64
N ASP A 215 29.66 11.92 4.14
CA ASP A 215 28.79 11.54 5.26
C ASP A 215 27.29 11.49 4.87
N GLN A 216 26.47 10.98 5.78
CA GLN A 216 25.02 10.86 5.64
C GLN A 216 24.30 11.45 6.85
N ALA A 217 23.67 12.59 6.65
CA ALA A 217 22.83 13.23 7.66
C ALA A 217 21.37 12.82 7.46
N SER A 218 20.64 12.57 8.54
CA SER A 218 19.20 12.33 8.46
C SER A 218 18.45 12.94 9.63
N GLY A 219 17.14 13.07 9.46
CA GLY A 219 16.24 13.52 10.51
C GLY A 219 14.81 13.16 10.16
N SER A 220 14.02 12.87 11.20
CA SER A 220 12.60 12.60 11.05
C SER A 220 11.80 13.12 12.24
N VAL A 221 10.53 13.43 12.02
CA VAL A 221 9.64 13.97 13.05
C VAL A 221 8.18 13.71 12.71
N LEU A 222 7.36 13.54 13.75
CA LEU A 222 5.90 13.53 13.66
C LEU A 222 5.37 14.93 13.92
N LEU A 223 4.56 15.46 13.01
CA LEU A 223 3.93 16.77 13.13
C LEU A 223 2.43 16.66 12.87
N HIS A 224 1.63 17.12 13.82
CA HIS A 224 0.22 17.39 13.55
C HIS A 224 0.12 18.64 12.66
N LEU A 225 -0.66 18.57 11.59
CA LEU A 225 -0.86 19.64 10.61
C LEU A 225 -2.34 19.94 10.44
N GLU A 226 -2.64 21.22 10.31
CA GLU A 226 -3.96 21.71 9.91
C GLU A 226 -4.00 21.98 8.40
N VAL A 227 -5.21 22.06 7.83
CA VAL A 227 -5.37 22.43 6.42
C VAL A 227 -4.76 23.82 6.16
N GLY A 228 -3.94 23.91 5.11
CA GLY A 228 -3.20 25.13 4.76
C GLY A 228 -1.81 25.23 5.38
N ASP A 229 -1.44 24.34 6.31
CA ASP A 229 -0.08 24.28 6.85
C ASP A 229 0.92 23.92 5.74
N GLN A 230 2.04 24.64 5.70
CA GLN A 230 3.15 24.33 4.80
C GLN A 230 4.33 23.75 5.58
N VAL A 231 4.98 22.74 5.00
CA VAL A 231 6.21 22.11 5.52
C VAL A 231 7.28 22.03 4.44
N TRP A 232 8.52 22.38 4.78
CA TRP A 232 9.65 22.29 3.85
C TRP A 232 10.98 22.12 4.59
N LEU A 233 12.02 21.78 3.84
CA LEU A 233 13.40 21.74 4.30
C LEU A 233 14.16 22.94 3.72
N GLN A 234 15.00 23.60 4.52
CA GLN A 234 15.89 24.65 4.02
C GLN A 234 17.26 24.61 4.69
N VAL A 235 18.27 25.13 4.00
CA VAL A 235 19.59 25.38 4.60
C VAL A 235 19.45 26.50 5.64
N TYR A 236 19.96 26.26 6.85
CA TYR A 236 19.86 27.17 7.97
C TYR A 236 21.21 27.83 8.27
N GLY A 237 21.24 29.15 8.36
CA GLY A 237 22.38 29.91 8.89
C GLY A 237 22.84 31.05 7.97
N ASP A 238 24.10 31.43 8.14
CA ASP A 238 24.79 32.52 7.44
C ASP A 238 25.15 32.19 5.97
N GLY A 239 24.77 31.02 5.49
CA GLY A 239 24.95 30.61 4.10
C GLY A 239 26.32 30.00 3.79
N ASN A 240 27.11 29.61 4.79
CA ASN A 240 28.39 28.92 4.54
C ASN A 240 28.28 27.37 4.52
N SER A 241 27.19 26.81 5.05
CA SER A 241 26.97 25.36 5.23
C SER A 241 25.94 24.76 4.25
N TYR A 242 26.24 24.80 2.95
CA TYR A 242 25.39 24.24 1.87
C TYR A 242 26.00 22.97 1.23
N GLY A 243 26.54 22.06 2.04
CA GLY A 243 27.13 20.80 1.57
C GLY A 243 26.15 19.74 1.03
N LEU A 244 24.89 20.11 0.75
CA LEU A 244 23.90 19.17 0.20
C LEU A 244 24.33 18.73 -1.19
N TYR A 245 24.35 17.42 -1.41
CA TYR A 245 24.85 16.83 -2.64
C TYR A 245 23.89 15.80 -3.22
N ALA A 246 23.81 15.79 -4.54
CA ALA A 246 23.19 14.74 -5.32
C ALA A 246 23.83 14.71 -6.72
N ASP A 247 23.90 13.52 -7.30
CA ASP A 247 24.36 13.27 -8.66
C ASP A 247 23.63 12.03 -9.22
N ASN A 248 24.17 11.41 -10.27
CA ASN A 248 23.54 10.24 -10.91
C ASN A 248 23.52 8.98 -10.02
N VAL A 249 24.32 8.93 -8.96
CA VAL A 249 24.49 7.75 -8.08
C VAL A 249 24.33 8.07 -6.58
N HIS A 250 24.28 9.35 -6.20
CA HIS A 250 24.03 9.83 -4.85
C HIS A 250 22.74 10.63 -4.78
N ASP A 251 21.91 10.32 -3.79
CA ASP A 251 20.64 10.99 -3.55
C ASP A 251 20.66 11.78 -2.24
N SER A 252 20.00 12.95 -2.25
CA SER A 252 19.52 13.63 -1.04
C SER A 252 18.00 13.70 -1.16
N THR A 253 17.28 13.17 -0.18
CA THR A 253 15.84 12.90 -0.26
C THR A 253 15.06 13.58 0.85
N PHE A 254 13.80 13.88 0.57
CA PHE A 254 12.82 14.37 1.52
C PHE A 254 11.48 13.70 1.27
N THR A 255 10.88 13.15 2.32
CA THR A 255 9.66 12.35 2.26
C THR A 255 8.71 12.79 3.37
N GLY A 256 7.42 12.79 3.07
CA GLY A 256 6.39 13.02 4.08
C GLY A 256 5.08 12.34 3.71
N PHE A 257 4.35 11.83 4.72
CA PHE A 257 3.05 11.21 4.51
C PHE A 257 2.14 11.32 5.73
N LEU A 258 0.83 11.34 5.46
CA LEU A 258 -0.23 11.27 6.46
C LEU A 258 -0.24 9.88 7.12
N LEU A 259 -0.12 9.86 8.45
CA LEU A 259 -0.26 8.65 9.25
C LEU A 259 -1.70 8.47 9.75
N TYR A 260 -2.22 9.50 10.40
CA TYR A 260 -3.57 9.49 10.97
C TYR A 260 -4.28 10.78 10.56
N HIS A 261 -5.42 10.65 9.88
CA HIS A 261 -6.30 11.80 9.65
C HIS A 261 -7.09 12.09 10.93
N ASP A 262 -7.44 13.35 11.14
CA ASP A 262 -8.31 13.71 12.26
C ASP A 262 -9.73 13.17 12.01
N THR A 263 -10.27 12.44 12.99
CA THR A 263 -11.66 11.97 12.99
C THR A 263 -12.54 13.06 13.59
N ASN A 264 -13.30 13.76 12.77
CA ASN A 264 -14.36 14.66 13.25
C ASN A 264 -15.58 13.89 13.74
#